data_AF-A0A1M7CX73-F1
#
_entry.id   AF-A0A1M7CX73-F1
#
_cell.length_a   1.000
_cell.length_b   1.000
_cell.length_c   1.000
_cell.angle_alpha   90.00
_cell.angle_beta   90.00
_cell.angle_gamma   90.00
#
_symmetry.space_group_name_H-M   'P 1'
#
loop_
_entity.id
_entity.type
_entity.pdbx_description
1 polymer ?
#
loop_
_entity_poly.entity_id
_entity_poly.type
_entity_poly.pdbx_seq_one_letter_code
_entity_poly.pdbx_strand_id
1 'polypeptide(L)'
;MKTSLKLTSGSIGSALLISGLFINGAAMAADDGAHQGLYSADELIGADVFAADNHGEAAAEVEDVLFDNDMQLAALVVESGSLLNAGHRLYVIETGNFRVETHNGNSLDNIEYEVYLNLNQDQVSEQPEYTDTWWNNTKNDLNQAWQSTQEGAQSAWQATKEATSNALDSAGSTMQDLGNKIQGSTDDAENVDSSMSEDSTENTAN
;
A
#
# COMPACT_ATOMS: atom_id res chain seq x y z
N MET A 1 -49.62 26.09 28.93
CA MET A 1 -49.02 25.48 27.73
C MET A 1 -47.52 25.33 27.99
N LYS A 2 -47.02 24.08 28.08
CA LYS A 2 -45.61 23.74 28.21
C LYS A 2 -45.14 23.28 26.83
N THR A 3 -44.21 24.01 26.21
CA THR A 3 -43.53 23.57 24.98
C THR A 3 -42.12 23.14 25.37
N SER A 4 -41.89 21.83 25.33
CA SER A 4 -40.58 21.21 25.49
C SER A 4 -39.82 21.31 24.16
N LEU A 5 -38.61 21.86 24.19
CA LEU A 5 -37.64 21.79 23.10
C LEU A 5 -37.04 20.38 23.07
N LYS A 6 -37.23 19.65 21.97
CA LYS A 6 -36.58 18.36 21.73
C LYS A 6 -35.21 18.61 21.09
N LEU A 7 -34.15 18.04 21.67
CA LEU A 7 -32.87 17.85 21.01
C LEU A 7 -33.09 16.97 19.78
N THR A 8 -32.68 17.43 18.60
CA THR A 8 -32.49 16.57 17.44
C THR A 8 -30.99 16.36 17.29
N SER A 9 -30.56 15.15 17.63
CA SER A 9 -29.21 14.63 17.47
C SER A 9 -28.68 14.86 16.06
N GLY A 10 -27.44 15.35 15.96
CA GLY A 10 -26.70 15.37 14.71
C GLY A 10 -26.52 13.94 14.22
N SER A 11 -27.07 13.66 13.04
CA SER A 11 -26.79 12.43 12.30
C SER A 11 -25.36 12.57 11.76
N ILE A 12 -24.41 11.88 12.37
CA ILE A 12 -23.11 11.63 11.75
C ILE A 12 -23.43 10.83 10.49
N GLY A 13 -23.21 11.44 9.33
CA GLY A 13 -23.45 10.82 8.05
C GLY A 13 -22.50 9.65 7.89
N SER A 14 -23.00 8.44 8.05
CA SER A 14 -22.31 7.24 7.59
C SER A 14 -22.21 7.35 6.06
N ALA A 15 -21.05 7.77 5.57
CA ALA A 15 -20.69 7.57 4.17
C ALA A 15 -20.57 6.06 3.97
N LEU A 16 -21.65 5.45 3.47
CA LEU A 16 -21.65 4.08 2.98
C LEU A 16 -20.62 4.01 1.84
N LEU A 17 -19.45 3.42 2.11
CA LEU A 17 -18.56 2.92 1.07
C LEU A 17 -19.27 1.73 0.40
N ILE A 18 -20.17 2.03 -0.53
CA ILE A 18 -20.73 1.06 -1.45
C ILE A 18 -19.62 0.77 -2.47
N SER A 19 -18.70 -0.11 -2.12
CA SER A 19 -17.80 -0.74 -3.09
C SER A 19 -18.63 -1.71 -3.93
N GLY A 20 -19.36 -1.16 -4.91
CA GLY A 20 -20.02 -1.93 -5.94
C GLY A 20 -18.98 -2.52 -6.89
N LEU A 21 -18.77 -3.82 -6.82
CA LEU A 21 -18.10 -4.56 -7.89
C LEU A 21 -18.96 -4.52 -9.16
N PHE A 22 -18.62 -3.65 -10.11
CA PHE A 22 -19.02 -3.82 -11.50
C PHE A 22 -17.88 -4.53 -12.24
N ILE A 23 -17.96 -5.86 -12.37
CA ILE A 23 -17.17 -6.59 -13.36
C ILE A 23 -17.84 -6.33 -14.71
N ASN A 24 -17.34 -5.36 -15.46
CA ASN A 24 -17.55 -5.31 -16.90
C ASN A 24 -16.20 -5.10 -17.59
N GLY A 25 -15.79 -6.12 -18.33
CA GLY A 25 -14.65 -6.06 -19.21
C GLY A 25 -14.83 -4.95 -20.25
N ALA A 26 -14.10 -3.86 -20.04
CA ALA A 26 -13.67 -2.96 -21.09
C ALA A 26 -12.31 -2.41 -20.63
N ALA A 27 -11.26 -2.74 -21.37
CA ALA A 27 -9.99 -2.06 -21.26
C ALA A 27 -10.24 -0.56 -21.51
N MET A 28 -10.23 0.22 -20.44
CA MET A 28 -10.14 1.67 -20.52
C MET A 28 -8.68 2.03 -20.24
N ALA A 29 -7.91 2.10 -21.33
CA ALA A 29 -6.68 2.87 -21.36
C ALA A 29 -7.07 4.35 -21.26
N ALA A 30 -6.85 4.93 -20.09
CA ALA A 30 -6.81 6.37 -19.86
C ALA A 30 -6.16 6.60 -18.50
N ASP A 31 -4.83 6.68 -18.45
CA ASP A 31 -4.09 7.83 -17.92
C ASP A 31 -2.58 7.53 -17.96
N ASP A 32 -1.80 8.45 -18.52
CA ASP A 32 -0.33 8.35 -18.66
C ASP A 32 0.37 8.97 -17.44
N GLY A 33 -0.31 9.01 -16.29
CA GLY A 33 0.30 9.12 -14.97
C GLY A 33 0.57 7.70 -14.48
N ALA A 34 1.60 7.06 -15.03
CA ALA A 34 1.92 5.67 -14.71
C ALA A 34 2.09 5.52 -13.19
N HIS A 35 1.05 5.02 -12.52
CA HIS A 35 1.19 4.43 -11.19
C HIS A 35 2.34 3.44 -11.32
N GLN A 36 3.44 3.67 -10.59
CA GLN A 36 4.63 2.82 -10.71
C GLN A 36 4.35 1.38 -10.25
N GLY A 37 3.16 1.14 -9.69
CA GLY A 37 2.66 -0.16 -9.25
C GLY A 37 3.27 -0.59 -7.92
N LEU A 38 4.45 -0.09 -7.58
CA LEU A 38 5.17 -0.35 -6.34
C LEU A 38 5.72 0.95 -5.76
N TYR A 39 5.49 1.16 -4.47
CA TYR A 39 6.00 2.30 -3.71
C TYR A 39 6.78 1.77 -2.51
N SER A 40 7.90 2.42 -2.19
CA SER A 40 8.64 2.17 -0.95
C SER A 40 7.92 2.91 0.19
N ALA A 41 7.40 2.18 1.17
CA ALA A 41 6.78 2.81 2.33
C ALA A 41 7.78 3.66 3.13
N ASP A 42 9.04 3.22 3.19
CA ASP A 42 10.12 3.91 3.89
C ASP A 42 10.43 5.28 3.29
N GLU A 43 10.38 5.39 1.95
CA GLU A 43 10.59 6.67 1.24
C GLU A 43 9.30 7.50 1.20
N LEU A 44 8.13 6.85 1.26
CA LEU A 44 6.85 7.57 1.27
C LEU A 44 6.60 8.24 2.62
N ILE A 45 7.07 7.62 3.72
CA ILE A 45 7.13 8.25 5.03
C ILE A 45 8.26 9.29 5.01
N GLY A 46 7.97 10.50 5.46
CA GLY A 46 8.86 11.65 5.37
C GLY A 46 8.79 12.41 4.04
N ALA A 47 7.98 11.95 3.09
CA ALA A 47 7.78 12.66 1.82
C ALA A 47 7.13 14.04 2.04
N ASP A 48 7.58 15.03 1.27
CA ASP A 48 7.03 16.38 1.29
C ASP A 48 5.60 16.41 0.74
N VAL A 49 4.71 17.11 1.45
CA VAL A 49 3.29 17.22 1.12
C VAL A 49 2.93 18.65 0.73
N PHE A 50 2.35 18.84 -0.44
CA PHE A 50 1.95 20.14 -1.00
C PHE A 50 0.43 20.29 -1.03
N ALA A 51 -0.08 21.43 -0.55
CA ALA A 51 -1.51 21.74 -0.60
C ALA A 51 -1.95 22.17 -2.02
N ALA A 52 -3.24 22.06 -2.34
CA ALA A 52 -3.78 22.39 -3.66
C ALA A 52 -3.60 23.87 -4.06
N ASP A 53 -3.49 24.76 -3.07
CA ASP A 53 -3.34 26.20 -3.23
C ASP A 53 -1.87 26.65 -3.14
N ASN A 54 -0.94 25.77 -2.77
CA ASN A 54 0.48 26.07 -2.70
C ASN A 54 1.35 24.84 -3.04
N HIS A 55 1.90 24.86 -4.26
CA HIS A 55 2.83 23.84 -4.76
C HIS A 55 4.30 24.28 -4.72
N GLY A 56 4.60 25.48 -4.22
CA GLY A 56 5.96 26.03 -4.22
C GLY A 56 6.73 25.81 -2.92
N GLU A 57 6.02 25.44 -1.85
CA GLU A 57 6.57 25.23 -0.51
C GLU A 57 5.85 24.05 0.13
N ALA A 58 6.61 23.08 0.64
CA ALA A 58 6.06 21.92 1.31
C ALA A 58 5.25 22.37 2.54
N ALA A 59 4.02 21.90 2.62
CA ALA A 59 3.07 22.29 3.64
C ALA A 59 3.06 21.37 4.87
N ALA A 60 3.49 20.14 4.67
CA ALA A 60 3.41 19.04 5.61
C ALA A 60 4.39 17.94 5.18
N GLU A 61 4.54 16.93 6.03
CA GLU A 61 5.29 15.71 5.74
C GLU A 61 4.39 14.50 6.00
N VAL A 62 4.62 13.38 5.30
CA VAL A 62 3.92 12.13 5.58
C VAL A 62 4.51 11.48 6.83
N GLU A 63 3.70 11.23 7.84
CA GLU A 63 4.12 10.59 9.10
C GLU A 63 3.85 9.08 9.08
N ASP A 64 2.75 8.64 8.46
CA ASP A 64 2.35 7.23 8.47
C ASP A 64 1.56 6.85 7.22
N VAL A 65 1.52 5.56 6.92
CA VAL A 65 0.80 4.98 5.78
C VAL A 65 -0.18 3.96 6.31
N LEU A 66 -1.48 4.23 6.16
CA LEU A 66 -2.53 3.37 6.68
C LEU A 66 -3.01 2.39 5.62
N PHE A 67 -3.01 1.11 5.97
CA PHE A 67 -3.53 0.03 5.14
C PHE A 67 -4.84 -0.51 5.70
N ASP A 68 -5.72 -0.97 4.82
CA ASP A 68 -6.93 -1.68 5.20
C ASP A 68 -6.69 -3.19 5.44
N ASN A 69 -7.77 -3.94 5.68
CA ASN A 69 -7.70 -5.38 5.94
C ASN A 69 -7.22 -6.20 4.74
N ASP A 70 -7.34 -5.66 3.52
CA ASP A 70 -6.89 -6.28 2.28
C ASP A 70 -5.44 -5.86 1.95
N MET A 71 -4.76 -5.18 2.88
CA MET A 71 -3.41 -4.62 2.73
C MET A 71 -3.32 -3.59 1.59
N GLN A 72 -4.42 -2.91 1.28
CA GLN A 72 -4.46 -1.83 0.31
C GLN A 72 -4.28 -0.49 1.02
N LEU A 73 -3.64 0.46 0.34
CA LEU A 73 -3.50 1.83 0.84
C LEU A 73 -4.91 2.40 1.07
N ALA A 74 -5.19 2.83 2.29
CA ALA A 74 -6.45 3.45 2.67
C ALA A 74 -6.30 4.97 2.82
N ALA A 75 -5.22 5.41 3.46
CA ALA A 75 -4.95 6.81 3.75
C ALA A 75 -3.45 7.06 4.01
N LEU A 76 -3.05 8.32 3.88
CA LEU A 76 -1.81 8.84 4.44
C LEU A 76 -2.11 9.62 5.71
N VAL A 77 -1.22 9.53 6.70
CA VAL A 77 -1.23 10.45 7.84
C VAL A 77 -0.22 11.54 7.53
N VAL A 78 -0.67 12.79 7.55
CA VAL A 78 0.19 13.95 7.28
C VAL A 78 0.32 14.80 8.54
N GLU A 79 1.54 15.22 8.84
CA GLU A 79 1.80 16.17 9.90
C GLU A 79 1.61 17.59 9.36
N SER A 80 0.66 18.35 9.92
CA SER A 80 0.61 19.77 9.62
C SER A 80 1.82 20.42 10.27
N GLY A 81 2.79 20.85 9.47
CA GLY A 81 3.99 21.50 9.95
C GLY A 81 3.73 22.88 10.58
N SER A 82 4.72 23.76 10.53
CA SER A 82 4.70 25.11 11.13
C SER A 82 3.58 26.06 10.62
N LEU A 83 2.77 25.59 9.68
CA LEU A 83 1.85 26.35 8.85
C LEU A 83 0.49 26.64 9.48
N LEU A 84 0.03 25.83 10.44
CA LEU A 84 -1.31 26.03 11.03
C LEU A 84 -1.32 26.78 12.36
N ASN A 85 -0.16 27.20 12.91
CA ASN A 85 -0.04 27.70 14.30
C ASN A 85 -0.74 26.77 15.34
N ALA A 86 -1.02 25.52 14.95
CA ALA A 86 -1.90 24.59 15.64
C ALA A 86 -1.10 23.50 16.37
N GLY A 87 0.22 23.52 16.28
CA GLY A 87 1.12 22.48 16.79
C GLY A 87 1.26 21.31 15.82
N HIS A 88 2.06 20.33 16.23
CA HIS A 88 2.32 19.05 15.56
C HIS A 88 1.06 18.16 15.57
N ARG A 89 0.04 18.53 14.78
CA ARG A 89 -1.17 17.72 14.61
C ARG A 89 -1.02 16.84 13.38
N LEU A 90 -1.54 15.63 13.51
CA LEU A 90 -1.54 14.62 12.47
C LEU A 90 -2.95 14.50 11.91
N TYR A 91 -3.09 14.53 10.60
CA TYR A 91 -4.38 14.47 9.90
C TYR A 91 -4.43 13.27 8.97
N VAL A 92 -5.57 12.59 8.92
CA VAL A 92 -5.79 11.43 8.05
C VAL A 92 -6.32 11.88 6.71
N ILE A 93 -5.54 11.68 5.66
CA ILE A 93 -5.90 12.01 4.27
C ILE A 93 -6.24 10.73 3.53
N GLU A 94 -7.52 10.52 3.26
CA GLU A 94 -8.01 9.36 2.53
C GLU A 94 -7.56 9.34 1.07
N THR A 95 -7.44 8.14 0.51
CA THR A 95 -7.21 7.95 -0.92
C THR A 95 -8.24 8.70 -1.77
N GLY A 96 -7.79 9.27 -2.90
CA GLY A 96 -8.60 10.17 -3.74
C GLY A 96 -8.47 11.66 -3.39
N ASN A 97 -7.99 11.98 -2.18
CA ASN A 97 -7.68 13.37 -1.79
C ASN A 97 -6.21 13.76 -1.99
N PHE A 98 -5.39 12.86 -2.51
CA PHE A 98 -3.99 13.14 -2.84
C PHE A 98 -3.56 12.35 -4.07
N ARG A 99 -2.45 12.78 -4.67
CA ARG A 99 -1.66 12.04 -5.65
C ARG A 99 -0.21 11.99 -5.19
N VAL A 100 0.50 10.94 -5.57
CA VAL A 100 1.94 10.80 -5.31
C VAL A 100 2.66 10.93 -6.65
N GLU A 101 3.58 11.88 -6.72
CA GLU A 101 4.51 12.02 -7.83
C GLU A 101 5.84 11.39 -7.42
N THR A 102 6.45 10.64 -8.34
CA THR A 102 7.71 9.95 -8.08
C THR A 102 8.80 10.58 -8.92
N HIS A 103 9.85 11.00 -8.25
CA HIS A 103 11.09 11.45 -8.86
C HIS A 103 12.13 10.33 -8.78
N ASN A 104 13.00 10.25 -9.79
CA ASN A 104 14.10 9.28 -9.83
C ASN A 104 13.69 7.80 -9.67
N GLY A 105 12.47 7.42 -10.06
CA GLY A 105 11.91 6.07 -9.85
C GLY A 105 12.67 4.89 -10.50
N ASN A 106 13.73 5.16 -11.26
CA ASN A 106 14.63 4.13 -11.81
C ASN A 106 15.79 3.75 -10.87
N SER A 107 15.93 4.39 -9.70
CA SER A 107 17.01 4.15 -8.75
C SER A 107 16.46 4.00 -7.34
N LEU A 108 16.58 2.81 -6.73
CA LEU A 108 16.15 2.59 -5.35
C LEU A 108 16.92 3.45 -4.34
N ASP A 109 18.18 3.80 -4.65
CA ASP A 109 19.03 4.60 -3.76
C ASP A 109 18.72 6.11 -3.82
N ASN A 110 17.87 6.54 -4.75
CA ASN A 110 17.64 7.96 -5.02
C ASN A 110 16.18 8.27 -5.39
N ILE A 111 15.29 7.29 -5.25
CA ILE A 111 13.85 7.45 -5.48
C ILE A 111 13.34 8.43 -4.43
N GLU A 112 12.46 9.33 -4.86
CA GLU A 112 11.93 10.39 -4.02
C GLU A 112 10.45 10.55 -4.34
N TYR A 113 9.63 10.78 -3.31
CA TYR A 113 8.20 10.98 -3.47
C TYR A 113 7.79 12.38 -3.04
N GLU A 114 6.89 12.99 -3.81
CA GLU A 114 6.20 14.21 -3.43
C GLU A 114 4.70 13.94 -3.44
N VAL A 115 4.02 14.34 -2.37
CA VAL A 115 2.57 14.15 -2.20
C VAL A 115 1.86 15.45 -2.49
N TYR A 116 0.92 15.44 -3.43
CA TYR A 116 0.12 16.60 -3.78
C TYR A 116 -1.32 16.39 -3.35
N LEU A 117 -1.81 17.22 -2.43
CA LEU A 117 -3.18 17.18 -1.96
C LEU A 117 -4.12 17.84 -2.97
N ASN A 118 -5.34 17.31 -3.05
CA ASN A 118 -6.47 17.95 -3.72
C ASN A 118 -7.20 18.94 -2.78
N LEU A 119 -6.68 19.13 -1.58
CA LEU A 119 -7.24 19.94 -0.50
C LEU A 119 -6.35 21.17 -0.27
N ASN A 120 -6.98 22.30 0.03
CA ASN A 120 -6.26 23.46 0.55
C ASN A 120 -6.00 23.30 2.06
N GLN A 121 -5.19 24.20 2.61
CA GLN A 121 -4.79 24.16 4.01
C GLN A 121 -5.96 24.17 5.03
N ASP A 122 -7.01 24.95 4.77
CA ASP A 122 -8.18 24.99 5.66
C ASP A 122 -8.93 23.65 5.64
N GLN A 123 -9.06 23.04 4.46
CA GLN A 123 -9.72 21.74 4.27
C GLN A 123 -8.94 20.57 4.87
N VAL A 124 -7.61 20.65 4.94
CA VAL A 124 -6.77 19.67 5.66
C VAL A 124 -7.12 19.69 7.14
N SER A 125 -7.35 20.87 7.72
CA SER A 125 -7.70 21.02 9.14
C SER A 125 -9.10 20.46 9.48
N GLU A 126 -9.96 20.28 8.48
CA GLU A 126 -11.28 19.66 8.60
C GLU A 126 -11.21 18.12 8.55
N GLN A 127 -10.06 17.54 8.16
CA GLN A 127 -9.89 16.09 8.13
C GLN A 127 -9.83 15.50 9.55
N PRO A 128 -10.12 14.20 9.71
CA PRO A 128 -9.98 13.56 11.01
C PRO A 128 -8.55 13.66 11.55
N GLU A 129 -8.41 14.08 12.81
CA GLU A 129 -7.13 14.08 13.50
C GLU A 129 -6.72 12.66 13.88
N TYR A 130 -5.50 12.27 13.53
CA TYR A 130 -4.92 10.98 13.86
C TYR A 130 -4.57 10.93 15.36
N THR A 131 -5.49 10.35 16.12
CA THR A 131 -5.39 10.21 17.58
C THR A 131 -5.67 8.77 18.00
N ASP A 132 -5.22 8.37 19.19
CA ASP A 132 -5.56 7.05 19.75
C ASP A 132 -7.06 6.78 19.78
N THR A 133 -7.86 7.83 20.03
CA THR A 133 -9.32 7.71 20.05
C THR A 133 -9.86 7.46 18.66
N TRP A 134 -9.42 8.22 17.66
CA TRP A 134 -9.78 7.99 16.26
C TRP A 134 -9.37 6.59 15.80
N TRP A 135 -8.11 6.19 16.06
CA TRP A 135 -7.57 4.89 15.68
C TRP A 135 -8.41 3.74 16.24
N ASN A 136 -8.69 3.76 17.54
CA ASN A 136 -9.46 2.69 18.18
C ASN A 136 -10.91 2.64 17.68
N ASN A 137 -11.54 3.80 17.45
CA ASN A 137 -12.91 3.85 16.93
C ASN A 137 -12.97 3.32 15.50
N THR A 138 -12.13 3.86 14.60
CA THR A 138 -12.07 3.45 13.19
C THR A 138 -11.76 1.95 13.06
N LYS A 139 -10.80 1.43 13.84
CA LYS A 139 -10.50 0.00 13.88
C LYS A 139 -11.70 -0.84 14.33
N ASN A 140 -12.43 -0.41 15.35
CA ASN A 140 -13.61 -1.12 15.82
C ASN A 140 -14.74 -1.11 14.77
N ASP A 141 -14.97 0.04 14.13
CA ASP A 141 -15.99 0.19 13.09
C ASP A 141 -15.68 -0.67 11.88
N LEU A 142 -14.43 -0.68 11.41
CA LEU A 142 -13.96 -1.53 10.31
C LEU A 142 -14.07 -3.02 10.67
N ASN A 143 -13.71 -3.41 11.89
CA ASN A 143 -13.87 -4.80 12.35
C ASN A 143 -15.34 -5.25 12.38
N GLN A 144 -16.25 -4.38 12.82
CA GLN A 144 -17.69 -4.68 12.81
C GLN A 144 -18.23 -4.80 11.39
N ALA A 145 -17.85 -3.88 10.50
CA ALA A 145 -18.22 -3.92 9.10
C ALA A 145 -17.71 -5.20 8.41
N TRP A 146 -16.47 -5.60 8.71
CA TRP A 146 -15.87 -6.84 8.23
C TRP A 146 -16.61 -8.08 8.74
N GLN A 147 -16.89 -8.17 10.04
CA GLN A 147 -17.64 -9.27 10.62
C GLN A 147 -19.03 -9.39 10.01
N SER A 148 -19.74 -8.26 9.85
CA SER A 148 -21.05 -8.23 9.22
C SER A 148 -21.00 -8.69 7.75
N THR A 149 -19.95 -8.30 7.03
CA THR A 149 -19.73 -8.75 5.64
C THR A 149 -19.42 -10.23 5.57
N GLN A 150 -18.56 -10.74 6.46
CA GLN A 150 -18.23 -12.16 6.54
C GLN A 150 -19.47 -13.01 6.88
N GLU A 151 -20.34 -12.56 7.78
CA GLU A 151 -21.59 -13.23 8.11
C GLU A 151 -22.59 -13.19 6.94
N GLY A 152 -22.72 -12.04 6.27
CA GLY A 152 -23.65 -11.85 5.14
C GLY A 152 -23.21 -12.52 3.84
N ALA A 153 -21.90 -12.71 3.64
CA ALA A 153 -21.30 -13.21 2.40
C ALA A 153 -20.39 -14.43 2.63
N GLN A 154 -20.62 -15.20 3.70
CA GLN A 154 -19.71 -16.27 4.16
C GLN A 154 -19.26 -17.22 3.04
N SER A 155 -20.15 -17.65 2.15
CA SER A 155 -19.81 -18.55 1.04
C SER A 155 -18.94 -17.88 -0.03
N ALA A 156 -19.20 -16.62 -0.39
CA ALA A 156 -18.41 -15.87 -1.37
C ALA A 156 -17.03 -15.48 -0.80
N TRP A 157 -16.98 -15.14 0.49
CA TRP A 157 -15.75 -14.85 1.21
C TRP A 157 -14.83 -16.07 1.28
N GLN A 158 -15.37 -17.24 1.64
CA GLN A 158 -14.59 -18.48 1.69
C GLN A 158 -14.06 -18.89 0.31
N ALA A 159 -14.88 -18.78 -0.74
CA ALA A 159 -14.44 -19.09 -2.10
C ALA A 159 -13.27 -18.20 -2.57
N THR A 160 -13.29 -16.90 -2.22
CA THR A 160 -12.21 -15.95 -2.54
C THR A 160 -10.93 -16.31 -1.79
N LYS A 161 -11.04 -16.61 -0.49
CA LYS A 161 -9.89 -17.02 0.33
C LYS A 161 -9.25 -18.32 -0.17
N GLU A 162 -10.05 -19.32 -0.50
CA GLU A 162 -9.57 -20.59 -1.07
C GLU A 162 -8.86 -20.36 -2.41
N ALA A 163 -9.43 -19.54 -3.30
CA ALA A 163 -8.81 -19.21 -4.59
C ALA A 163 -7.46 -18.50 -4.43
N THR A 164 -7.37 -17.51 -3.54
CA THR A 164 -6.12 -16.77 -3.28
C THR A 164 -5.06 -17.64 -2.59
N SER A 165 -5.44 -18.48 -1.62
CA SER A 165 -4.50 -19.43 -0.99
C SER A 165 -3.91 -20.37 -2.04
N ASN A 166 -4.76 -20.94 -2.90
CA ASN A 166 -4.31 -21.82 -3.97
C ASN A 166 -3.36 -21.10 -4.96
N ALA A 167 -3.61 -19.83 -5.25
CA ALA A 167 -2.75 -19.03 -6.12
C ALA A 167 -1.38 -18.73 -5.48
N LEU A 168 -1.35 -18.37 -4.19
CA LEU A 168 -0.11 -18.13 -3.45
C LEU A 168 0.70 -19.41 -3.24
N ASP A 169 0.03 -20.53 -2.94
CA ASP A 169 0.67 -21.85 -2.84
C ASP A 169 1.25 -22.28 -4.19
N SER A 170 0.55 -22.00 -5.30
CA SER A 170 1.05 -22.24 -6.66
C SER A 170 2.27 -21.37 -6.99
N ALA A 171 2.27 -20.10 -6.56
CA ALA A 171 3.41 -19.22 -6.76
C ALA A 171 4.63 -19.66 -5.93
N GLY A 172 4.42 -20.01 -4.66
CA GLY A 172 5.47 -20.49 -3.77
C GLY A 172 6.07 -21.83 -4.21
N SER A 173 5.24 -22.78 -4.66
CA SER A 173 5.71 -24.06 -5.20
C SER A 173 6.50 -23.89 -6.50
N THR A 174 6.08 -22.98 -7.39
CA THR A 174 6.85 -22.66 -8.60
C THR A 174 8.23 -22.08 -8.24
N MET A 175 8.31 -21.24 -7.21
CA MET A 175 9.57 -20.68 -6.73
C MET A 175 10.45 -21.74 -6.03
N GLN A 176 9.84 -22.70 -5.31
CA GLN A 176 10.56 -23.83 -4.71
C GLN A 176 11.07 -24.82 -5.75
N ASP A 177 10.32 -25.09 -6.82
CA ASP A 177 10.78 -25.92 -7.94
C ASP A 177 11.91 -25.23 -8.71
N LEU A 178 11.83 -23.91 -8.89
CA LEU A 178 12.95 -23.13 -9.43
C LEU A 178 14.18 -23.19 -8.50
N GLY A 179 13.97 -23.06 -7.18
CA GLY A 179 15.02 -23.14 -6.16
C GLY A 179 15.70 -24.51 -6.14
N ASN A 180 14.93 -25.60 -6.12
CA ASN A 180 15.46 -26.98 -6.17
C ASN A 180 16.17 -27.27 -7.49
N LYS A 181 15.68 -26.74 -8.62
CA LYS A 181 16.35 -26.89 -9.91
C LYS A 181 17.68 -26.14 -9.96
N ILE A 182 17.80 -24.99 -9.28
CA ILE A 182 19.05 -24.24 -9.14
C ILE A 182 20.01 -24.93 -8.14
N GLN A 183 19.49 -25.53 -7.06
CA GLN A 183 20.28 -26.25 -6.06
C GLN A 183 20.86 -27.56 -6.65
N GLY A 184 20.05 -28.34 -7.38
CA GLY A 184 20.52 -29.55 -8.07
C GLY A 184 21.48 -29.28 -9.24
N SER A 185 21.44 -28.08 -9.84
CA SER A 185 22.43 -27.67 -10.85
C SER A 185 23.76 -27.18 -10.24
N THR A 186 23.76 -26.84 -8.95
CA THR A 186 24.97 -26.40 -8.23
C THR A 186 25.73 -27.60 -7.66
N ASP A 187 25.02 -28.65 -7.22
CA ASP A 187 25.65 -29.88 -6.71
C ASP A 187 26.34 -30.70 -7.83
N ASP A 188 25.83 -30.66 -9.08
CA ASP A 188 26.48 -31.29 -10.25
C ASP A 188 27.68 -30.48 -10.80
N ALA A 189 27.81 -29.20 -10.43
CA ALA A 189 28.93 -28.36 -10.85
C ALA A 189 30.18 -28.51 -9.95
N GLU A 190 30.07 -29.11 -8.76
CA GLU A 190 31.18 -29.27 -7.83
C GLU A 190 31.99 -30.59 -8.02
N ASN A 191 31.57 -31.47 -8.95
CA ASN A 191 32.27 -32.73 -9.25
C ASN A 191 32.82 -32.84 -10.68
N VAL A 192 33.33 -31.73 -11.24
CA VAL A 192 34.07 -31.75 -12.53
C VAL A 192 35.56 -31.38 -12.35
N ASP A 193 36.01 -30.94 -11.16
CA ASP A 193 37.40 -30.49 -10.94
C ASP A 193 38.33 -31.53 -10.29
N SER A 194 38.17 -32.83 -10.58
CA SER A 194 39.10 -33.86 -10.06
C SER A 194 39.51 -34.97 -11.03
N SER A 195 39.32 -34.79 -12.35
CA SER A 195 39.87 -35.72 -13.35
C SER A 195 40.68 -35.02 -14.43
N MET A 196 41.81 -34.44 -14.05
CA MET A 196 42.87 -34.10 -15.00
C MET A 196 44.24 -34.26 -14.36
N SER A 197 44.59 -35.50 -14.05
CA SER A 197 45.97 -35.91 -13.81
C SER A 197 46.37 -36.98 -14.83
N GLU A 198 47.29 -36.56 -15.69
CA GLU A 198 48.42 -37.34 -16.20
C GLU A 198 48.11 -38.63 -16.99
N ASP A 199 48.22 -38.54 -18.32
CA ASP A 199 48.77 -39.66 -19.09
C ASP A 199 50.00 -39.20 -19.90
N SER A 200 51.14 -39.64 -19.38
CA SER A 200 52.43 -39.94 -19.98
C SER A 200 52.62 -39.69 -21.47
N THR A 201 53.56 -38.78 -21.77
CA THR A 201 54.39 -38.89 -22.97
C THR A 201 55.45 -39.98 -22.74
N GLU A 202 55.30 -41.14 -23.38
CA GLU A 202 56.43 -41.82 -24.02
C GLU A 202 55.94 -42.98 -24.91
N ASN A 203 56.14 -42.85 -26.22
CA ASN A 203 56.92 -43.78 -27.03
C ASN A 203 56.67 -43.53 -28.54
N THR A 204 57.69 -43.05 -29.27
CA THR A 204 58.32 -43.81 -30.37
C THR A 204 59.47 -43.05 -31.06
N ALA A 205 60.60 -43.74 -31.15
CA ALA A 205 61.66 -43.66 -32.18
C ALA A 205 62.62 -42.45 -32.20
N ASN A 206 63.82 -42.59 -31.60
CA ASN A 206 65.05 -43.17 -32.21
C ASN A 206 66.28 -42.90 -31.32
#